data_AF-X1GCT8-F1
#
_entry.id   AF-X1GCT8-F1
#
_cell.length_a   1.000
_cell.length_b   1.000
_cell.length_c   1.000
_cell.angle_alpha   90.00
_cell.angle_beta   90.00
_cell.angle_gamma   90.00
#
_symmetry.space_group_name_H-M   'P 1'
#
loop_
_entity.id
_entity.type
_entity.pdbx_description
1 polymer ?
#
loop_
_entity_poly.entity_id
_entity_poly.type
_entity_poly.pdbx_seq_one_letter_code
_entity_poly.pdbx_strand_id
1 'polypeptide(L)' 'MHGLTLWETKEEIINHLEECRIRKGGEIKIIHGHRHGQILKNYFRSELFINEMIKLGYKLKMKNPNQSGSTTFVL' A
#
# COMPACT_ATOMS: atom_id res chain seq x y z
N MET A 1 10.75 3.97 2.80
CA MET A 1 10.85 2.82 3.72
C MET A 1 12.09 2.00 3.35
N HIS A 2 13.27 2.38 3.86
CA HIS A 2 14.51 1.58 3.72
C HIS A 2 14.77 0.91 5.08
N GLY A 3 14.83 -0.42 5.13
CA GLY A 3 15.19 -1.18 6.33
C GLY A 3 14.04 -1.73 7.18
N LEU A 4 12.78 -1.44 6.84
CA LEU A 4 11.62 -2.02 7.53
C LEU A 4 11.32 -3.43 7.03
N THR A 5 10.95 -4.29 7.97
CA THR A 5 10.38 -5.62 7.68
C THR A 5 9.03 -5.47 6.97
N LEU A 6 8.58 -6.55 6.30
CA LEU A 6 7.25 -6.59 5.66
C LEU A 6 6.14 -6.25 6.67
N TRP A 7 6.29 -6.68 7.91
CA TRP A 7 5.33 -6.43 8.99
C TRP A 7 5.25 -4.95 9.36
N GLU A 8 6.37 -4.31 9.67
CA GLU A 8 6.41 -2.88 10.02
C GLU A 8 5.87 -2.01 8.87
N THR A 9 6.19 -2.40 7.64
CA THR A 9 5.67 -1.74 6.43
C THR A 9 4.14 -1.85 6.35
N LYS A 10 3.55 -3.01 6.70
CA LYS A 10 2.08 -3.18 6.73
C LYS A 10 1.44 -2.28 7.78
N GLU A 11 1.99 -2.23 9.00
CA GLU A 11 1.44 -1.41 10.08
C GLU A 11 1.45 0.08 9.72
N GLU A 12 2.55 0.58 9.15
CA GLU A 12 2.66 1.98 8.75
C GLU A 12 1.64 2.36 7.66
N ILE A 13 1.35 1.45 6.75
CA ILE A 13 0.34 1.63 5.69
C ILE A 13 -1.07 1.63 6.26
N ILE A 14 -1.38 0.73 7.21
CA ILE A 14 -2.68 0.70 7.87
C ILE A 14 -2.91 2.01 8.65
N ASN A 15 -1.89 2.50 9.35
CA ASN A 15 -1.96 3.78 10.05
C ASN A 15 -2.24 4.95 9.09
N HIS A 16 -1.56 5.01 7.94
CA HIS A 16 -1.81 6.02 6.91
C HIS A 16 -3.21 5.89 6.28
N LEU A 17 -3.68 4.66 6.04
CA LEU A 17 -5.03 4.38 5.54
C LEU A 17 -6.10 4.90 6.49
N GLU A 18 -5.89 4.73 7.79
CA GLU A 18 -6.79 5.23 8.82
C GLU A 18 -6.83 6.76 8.85
N GLU A 19 -5.67 7.42 8.75
CA GLU A 19 -5.61 8.88 8.63
C GLU A 19 -6.32 9.39 7.38
N CYS A 20 -6.14 8.73 6.22
CA CYS A 20 -6.83 9.08 4.99
C CYS A 20 -8.34 8.87 5.08
N ARG A 21 -8.78 7.81 5.77
CA ARG A 21 -10.20 7.53 6.03
C ARG A 21 -10.85 8.64 6.86
N ILE A 22 -10.18 9.08 7.93
CA ILE A 22 -10.65 10.17 8.80
C ILE A 22 -10.80 11.47 8.00
N ARG A 23 -9.92 11.72 7.02
CA ARG A 23 -9.91 12.94 6.21
C ARG A 23 -10.89 12.94 5.00
N LYS A 24 -11.72 11.89 4.83
CA LYS A 24 -12.75 11.74 3.78
C LYS A 24 -12.25 11.93 2.34
N GLY A 25 -11.07 11.40 2.05
CA GLY A 25 -10.48 11.39 0.73
C GLY A 25 -8.97 11.28 0.83
N GLY A 26 -8.38 10.32 0.10
CA GLY A 26 -6.95 10.11 0.17
C GLY A 26 -6.42 9.25 -0.96
N GLU A 27 -5.32 9.70 -1.54
CA GLU A 27 -4.44 8.86 -2.36
C GLU A 27 -3.29 8.42 -1.46
N ILE A 28 -3.00 7.13 -1.43
CA ILE A 28 -1.86 6.57 -0.71
C ILE A 28 -0.86 6.07 -1.71
N LYS A 29 0.34 6.66 -1.66
CA LYS A 29 1.47 6.25 -2.49
C LYS A 29 2.46 5.48 -1.63
N ILE A 30 2.53 4.18 -1.85
CA ILE A 30 3.47 3.30 -1.16
C ILE A 30 4.77 3.27 -1.96
N ILE A 31 5.86 3.78 -1.38
CA ILE A 31 7.20 3.79 -1.98
C ILE A 31 7.97 2.57 -1.47
N HIS A 32 7.94 1.48 -2.25
CA HIS A 32 8.63 0.24 -1.93
C HIS A 32 10.04 0.15 -2.56
N GLY A 33 10.42 1.09 -3.42
CA GLY A 33 11.73 1.10 -4.09
C GLY A 33 11.81 0.16 -5.30
N HIS A 34 12.81 0.39 -6.17
CA HIS A 34 12.92 -0.28 -7.48
C HIS A 34 13.71 -1.59 -7.45
N ARG A 35 14.89 -1.62 -6.80
CA ARG A 35 15.85 -2.75 -6.89
C ARG A 35 15.73 -3.78 -5.76
N HIS A 36 15.54 -3.35 -4.51
CA HIS A 36 15.44 -4.24 -3.34
C HIS A 36 14.00 -4.42 -2.83
N GLY A 37 13.04 -3.72 -3.43
CA GLY A 37 11.64 -3.68 -3.02
C GLY A 37 10.74 -4.75 -3.62
N GLN A 38 11.27 -5.80 -4.24
CA GLN A 38 10.45 -6.74 -5.02
C GLN A 38 9.42 -7.48 -4.16
N ILE A 39 9.78 -7.89 -2.95
CA ILE A 39 8.86 -8.57 -2.02
C ILE A 39 7.68 -7.64 -1.68
N LEU A 40 7.99 -6.41 -1.27
CA LEU A 40 6.99 -5.39 -0.96
C LEU A 40 6.12 -5.04 -2.19
N LYS A 41 6.75 -4.83 -3.35
CA LYS A 41 6.08 -4.57 -4.62
C LYS A 41 5.08 -5.68 -4.95
N ASN A 42 5.52 -6.93 -4.89
CA ASN A 42 4.68 -8.09 -5.22
C ASN A 42 3.54 -8.23 -4.21
N TYR A 43 3.82 -8.02 -2.93
CA TYR A 43 2.81 -8.03 -1.89
C TYR A 43 1.74 -6.95 -2.12
N PHE A 44 2.10 -5.68 -2.29
CA PHE A 44 1.12 -4.60 -2.48
C PHE A 44 0.32 -4.74 -3.78
N ARG A 45 0.90 -5.37 -4.80
CA ARG A 45 0.21 -5.62 -6.08
C ARG A 45 -0.57 -6.94 -6.09
N SER A 46 -0.49 -7.74 -5.04
CA SER A 46 -1.19 -9.02 -4.96
C SER A 46 -2.66 -8.83 -4.60
N GLU A 47 -3.49 -9.78 -5.04
CA GLU A 47 -4.88 -9.87 -4.58
C GLU A 47 -4.98 -10.10 -3.07
N LEU A 48 -3.95 -10.71 -2.46
CA LEU A 48 -3.89 -10.89 -1.01
C LEU A 48 -3.99 -9.55 -0.27
N PHE A 49 -3.18 -8.57 -0.68
CA PHE A 49 -3.22 -7.24 -0.07
C PHE A 49 -4.59 -6.57 -0.23
N ILE A 50 -5.17 -6.62 -1.43
CA ILE A 50 -6.51 -6.06 -1.69
C ILE A 50 -7.56 -6.72 -0.80
N ASN A 51 -7.53 -8.05 -0.70
CA ASN A 51 -8.47 -8.81 0.12
C ASN A 51 -8.30 -8.53 1.62
N GLU A 52 -7.07 -8.39 2.11
CA GLU A 52 -6.78 -7.97 3.48
C GLU A 52 -7.39 -6.57 3.76
N MET A 53 -7.22 -5.62 2.84
CA MET A 53 -7.74 -4.26 2.99
C MET A 53 -9.28 -4.22 2.93
N ILE A 54 -9.91 -5.02 2.07
CA ILE A 54 -11.37 -5.17 2.02
C ILE A 54 -11.92 -5.73 3.34
N LYS A 55 -11.25 -6.72 3.94
CA LYS A 55 -11.64 -7.28 5.25
C LYS A 55 -11.55 -6.24 6.38
N LEU A 56 -10.64 -5.28 6.26
CA LEU A 56 -10.51 -4.14 7.17
C LEU A 56 -11.50 -3.00 6.86
N GLY A 57 -12.32 -3.14 5.82
CA GLY A 57 -13.36 -2.17 5.44
C GLY A 57 -12.88 -1.10 4.45
N TYR A 58 -11.68 -1.21 3.89
CA TYR A 58 -11.17 -0.29 2.88
C TYR A 58 -11.52 -0.75 1.45
N LYS A 59 -11.88 0.18 0.56
CA LYS A 59 -12.14 -0.10 -0.86
C LYS A 59 -11.04 0.49 -1.73
N LEU A 60 -9.88 -0.15 -1.74
CA LEU A 60 -8.73 0.36 -2.49
C LEU A 60 -8.81 0.06 -3.99
N LYS A 61 -8.54 1.07 -4.81
CA LYS A 61 -8.25 0.91 -6.25
C LYS A 61 -6.81 1.28 -6.54
N MET A 62 -6.06 0.35 -7.13
CA MET A 62 -4.69 0.63 -7.57
C MET A 62 -4.69 1.57 -8.78
N LYS A 63 -3.88 2.62 -8.70
CA LYS A 63 -3.65 3.61 -9.77
C LYS A 63 -2.24 3.39 -10.32
N ASN A 64 -2.13 3.23 -11.64
CA ASN A 64 -0.86 3.11 -12.38
C ASN A 64 0.05 1.92 -11.96
N PRO A 65 -0.26 0.68 -12.39
CA PRO A 65 0.56 -0.50 -12.10
C PRO A 65 1.97 -0.47 -12.72
N ASN A 66 2.21 0.40 -13.70
CA ASN A 66 3.46 0.43 -14.46
C ASN A 66 4.57 1.28 -13.81
N GLN A 67 4.30 1.97 -12.69
CA GLN A 67 5.35 2.74 -12.01
C GLN A 67 6.34 1.81 -11.32
N SER A 68 7.62 1.98 -11.64
CA SER A 68 8.71 1.17 -11.10
C SER A 68 9.24 1.81 -9.82
N GLY A 69 8.77 1.34 -8.66
CA GLY A 69 9.27 1.75 -7.34
C GLY A 69 8.22 2.33 -6.39
N SER A 70 7.00 2.55 -6.88
CA SER A 70 5.85 2.88 -6.05
C SER A 70 4.59 2.19 -6.55
N THR A 71 3.63 2.04 -5.65
CA THR A 71 2.26 1.62 -5.95
C THR A 71 1.31 2.60 -5.29
N THR A 72 0.37 3.14 -6.06
CA THR A 72 -0.59 4.13 -5.59
C THR A 72 -1.97 3.49 -5.45
N PHE A 73 -2.67 3.79 -4.36
CA PHE A 73 -4.04 3.40 -4.11
C PHE A 73 -4.92 4.63 -3.87
N VAL A 74 -6.17 4.57 -4.31
CA VAL A 74 -7.22 5.52 -3.95
C VAL A 74 -8.28 4.79 -3.13
N LEU A 75 -8.77 5.47 -2.09
CA LEU A 75 -9.85 5.03 -1.19
C LEU A 75 -11.25 5.33 -1.76
#